data_AF-A0A1F9PA13-F1
#
_entry.id   AF-A0A1F9PA13-F1
#
_cell.length_a   1.000
_cell.length_b   1.000
_cell.length_c   1.000
_cell.angle_alpha   90.00
_cell.angle_beta   90.00
_cell.angle_gamma   90.00
#
_symmetry.space_group_name_H-M   'P 1'
#
loop_
_entity.id
_entity.type
_entity.pdbx_description
1 polymer ?
#
loop_
_entity_poly.entity_id
_entity_poly.type
_entity_poly.pdbx_seq_one_letter_code
_entity_poly.pdbx_strand_id
1 'polypeptide(L)'
;MSTLNLLNRITSDLLKAYIRTASLLFLLMLANFAFAAPAAAAGEKNLSDPGRYTFAVIPFYSPEKIWALYTPFIDYLNKNTGQSWELKLYHNHNELIDELCNGRVSAALMGPVPLGRANNKCGATPMLAALGDDGTPSYHSVILTNTTSVTTLRKLKGKKIGFFKGSTAAHIVPAKILKDSGISMSAIQPIFLESQDRIMSALLSGEVAAAGVKETLAKRFSQQKLRVLAISAPLPNFALCASPSLPAAVRQQMISALIRLKPLAD
;
A
#
# COMPACT_ATOMS: atom_id res chain seq x y z
N MET A 1 -70.53 -61.78 6.28
CA MET A 1 -69.42 -61.03 5.65
C MET A 1 -68.30 -60.98 6.68
N SER A 2 -67.22 -61.74 6.48
CA SER A 2 -66.28 -62.10 7.54
C SER A 2 -65.43 -60.91 8.00
N THR A 3 -65.12 -60.88 9.29
CA THR A 3 -64.24 -59.89 9.96
C THR A 3 -62.87 -59.74 9.28
N LEU A 4 -62.38 -60.77 8.59
CA LEU A 4 -61.17 -60.73 7.76
C LEU A 4 -61.26 -59.75 6.57
N ASN A 5 -62.42 -59.64 5.92
CA ASN A 5 -62.60 -58.77 4.75
C ASN A 5 -62.63 -57.29 5.15
N LEU A 6 -63.07 -56.98 6.37
CA LEU A 6 -63.07 -55.62 6.90
C LEU A 6 -61.65 -55.18 7.27
N LEU A 7 -60.87 -56.05 7.92
CA LEU A 7 -59.46 -55.79 8.23
C LEU A 7 -58.61 -55.60 6.97
N ASN A 8 -58.79 -56.43 5.93
CA ASN A 8 -58.04 -56.28 4.68
C ASN A 8 -58.41 -55.02 3.88
N ARG A 9 -59.64 -54.52 3.99
CA ARG A 9 -60.03 -53.24 3.37
C ARG A 9 -59.36 -52.07 4.09
N ILE A 10 -59.44 -52.05 5.42
CA ILE A 10 -58.86 -50.99 6.26
C ILE A 10 -57.34 -50.92 6.08
N THR A 11 -56.64 -52.05 6.04
CA THR A 11 -55.19 -52.08 5.81
C THR A 11 -54.83 -51.60 4.41
N SER A 12 -55.62 -51.94 3.38
CA SER A 12 -55.37 -51.47 2.01
C SER A 12 -55.60 -49.96 1.84
N ASP A 13 -56.61 -49.41 2.52
CA ASP A 13 -56.94 -47.99 2.43
C ASP A 13 -55.95 -47.14 3.23
N LEU A 14 -55.47 -47.64 4.37
CA LEU A 14 -54.38 -47.01 5.14
C LEU A 14 -53.04 -47.05 4.38
N LEU A 15 -52.73 -48.16 3.70
CA LEU A 15 -51.51 -48.26 2.89
C LEU A 15 -51.55 -47.32 1.68
N LYS A 16 -52.72 -47.20 1.01
CA LYS A 16 -52.92 -46.25 -0.11
C LYS A 16 -52.88 -44.80 0.36
N ALA A 17 -53.41 -44.50 1.55
CA ALA A 17 -53.31 -43.18 2.15
C ALA A 17 -51.85 -42.82 2.49
N TYR A 18 -51.09 -43.77 3.06
CA TYR A 18 -49.67 -43.59 3.39
C TYR A 18 -48.80 -43.37 2.15
N ILE A 19 -49.04 -44.14 1.07
CA ILE A 19 -48.33 -43.97 -0.21
C ILE A 19 -48.67 -42.60 -0.84
N ARG A 20 -49.93 -42.15 -0.80
CA ARG A 20 -50.34 -40.82 -1.31
C ARG A 20 -49.72 -39.67 -0.51
N THR A 21 -49.62 -39.78 0.81
CA THR A 21 -48.96 -38.75 1.64
C THR A 21 -47.44 -38.76 1.50
N ALA A 22 -46.82 -39.94 1.32
CA ALA A 22 -45.37 -40.05 1.08
C ALA A 22 -44.96 -39.50 -0.30
N SER A 23 -45.82 -39.66 -1.33
CA SER A 23 -45.58 -39.07 -2.65
C SER A 23 -45.71 -37.54 -2.67
N LEU A 24 -46.63 -36.95 -1.89
CA LEU A 24 -46.72 -35.48 -1.77
C LEU A 24 -45.53 -34.87 -1.03
N LEU A 25 -45.00 -35.54 0.00
CA LEU A 25 -43.81 -35.09 0.74
C LEU A 25 -42.51 -35.21 -0.09
N PHE A 26 -42.42 -36.19 -0.98
CA PHE A 26 -41.27 -36.33 -1.89
C PHE A 26 -41.28 -35.31 -3.04
N LEU A 27 -42.46 -34.92 -3.53
CA LEU A 27 -42.62 -33.86 -4.54
C LEU A 27 -42.39 -32.44 -3.99
N LEU A 28 -42.64 -32.20 -2.69
CA LEU A 28 -42.32 -30.93 -2.02
C LEU A 28 -40.84 -30.77 -1.63
N MET A 29 -40.06 -31.86 -1.56
CA MET A 29 -38.59 -31.77 -1.37
C MET A 29 -37.83 -31.49 -2.68
N LEU A 30 -38.41 -31.78 -3.84
CA LEU A 30 -37.77 -31.55 -5.15
C LEU A 30 -38.03 -30.13 -5.72
N ALA A 31 -38.90 -29.34 -5.10
CA ALA A 31 -39.24 -27.98 -5.53
C ALA A 31 -38.39 -26.86 -4.87
N ASN A 32 -37.44 -27.19 -3.99
CA ASN A 32 -36.53 -26.23 -3.35
C ASN A 32 -35.11 -26.20 -3.95
N PHE A 33 -34.91 -26.81 -5.13
CA PHE A 33 -33.63 -26.85 -5.84
C PHE A 33 -33.62 -25.95 -7.09
N ALA A 34 -34.22 -24.77 -6.99
CA ALA A 34 -34.13 -23.76 -8.06
C ALA A 34 -33.81 -22.38 -7.46
N PHE A 35 -32.68 -21.83 -7.90
CA PHE A 35 -32.13 -20.51 -7.60
C PHE A 35 -31.39 -20.31 -6.28
N ALA A 36 -30.42 -21.17 -5.99
CA ALA A 36 -29.15 -20.65 -5.48
C ALA A 36 -28.41 -20.01 -6.67
N ALA A 37 -28.57 -18.69 -6.83
CA ALA A 37 -27.66 -17.92 -7.69
C ALA A 37 -26.22 -18.29 -7.33
N PRO A 38 -25.30 -18.47 -8.29
CA PRO A 38 -23.90 -18.57 -7.94
C PRO A 38 -23.57 -17.25 -7.25
N ALA A 39 -23.41 -17.28 -5.93
CA ALA A 39 -22.69 -16.26 -5.22
C ALA A 39 -21.40 -16.11 -6.01
N ALA A 40 -21.27 -14.98 -6.70
CA ALA A 40 -20.08 -14.65 -7.46
C ALA A 40 -18.92 -15.01 -6.55
N ALA A 41 -18.19 -16.05 -6.94
CA ALA A 41 -16.96 -16.43 -6.29
C ALA A 41 -16.14 -15.15 -6.31
N ALA A 42 -16.11 -14.47 -5.16
CA ALA A 42 -15.14 -13.44 -4.89
C ALA A 42 -13.83 -14.18 -5.09
N GLY A 43 -13.23 -13.97 -6.28
CA GLY A 43 -12.11 -14.77 -6.74
C GLY A 43 -11.16 -14.93 -5.58
N GLU A 44 -10.93 -16.17 -5.17
CA GLU A 44 -9.87 -16.48 -4.24
C GLU A 44 -8.65 -15.80 -4.80
N LYS A 45 -8.26 -14.69 -4.16
CA LYS A 45 -7.00 -14.04 -4.43
C LYS A 45 -6.00 -15.10 -4.06
N ASN A 46 -5.54 -15.85 -5.06
CA ASN A 46 -4.44 -16.78 -4.96
C ASN A 46 -3.30 -15.99 -4.33
N LEU A 47 -3.19 -16.11 -3.00
CA LEU A 47 -1.94 -15.90 -2.32
C LEU A 47 -1.02 -16.91 -2.98
N SER A 48 -0.09 -16.40 -3.77
CA SER A 48 1.02 -17.15 -4.34
C SER A 48 1.57 -18.10 -3.28
N ASP A 49 1.49 -19.40 -3.55
CA ASP A 49 2.22 -20.50 -2.90
C ASP A 49 2.40 -20.38 -1.35
N PRO A 50 1.69 -21.17 -0.53
CA PRO A 50 1.81 -21.14 0.93
C PRO A 50 3.28 -21.09 1.40
N GLY A 51 3.70 -19.94 1.93
CA GLY A 51 5.08 -19.72 2.39
C GLY A 51 5.91 -18.78 1.52
N ARG A 52 5.42 -18.30 0.37
CA ARG A 52 6.07 -17.29 -0.48
C ARG A 52 5.32 -15.96 -0.46
N TYR A 53 6.01 -14.90 -0.05
CA TYR A 53 5.45 -13.57 0.09
C TYR A 53 6.29 -12.53 -0.66
N THR A 54 5.61 -11.58 -1.30
CA THR A 54 6.29 -10.52 -2.03
C THR A 54 6.37 -9.26 -1.17
N PHE A 55 7.58 -8.74 -1.02
CA PHE A 55 7.83 -7.43 -0.42
C PHE A 55 8.12 -6.41 -1.50
N ALA A 56 7.62 -5.19 -1.33
CA ALA A 56 7.93 -4.10 -2.24
C ALA A 56 8.27 -2.80 -1.51
N VAL A 57 9.02 -1.96 -2.20
CA VAL A 57 9.33 -0.60 -1.76
C VAL A 57 8.69 0.36 -2.74
N ILE A 58 7.97 1.36 -2.23
CA ILE A 58 7.44 2.44 -3.07
C ILE A 58 8.59 3.01 -3.91
N PRO A 59 8.46 3.15 -5.24
CA PRO A 59 9.58 3.67 -6.03
C PRO A 59 9.85 5.10 -5.60
N PHE A 60 11.11 5.36 -5.20
CA PHE A 60 11.65 6.71 -4.90
C PHE A 60 13.14 6.86 -5.27
N TYR A 61 13.81 5.77 -5.62
CA TYR A 61 15.15 5.71 -6.20
C TYR A 61 15.11 4.90 -7.51
N SER A 62 16.26 4.82 -8.20
CA SER A 62 16.38 3.90 -9.33
C SER A 62 16.16 2.44 -8.88
N PRO A 63 15.68 1.56 -9.77
CA PRO A 63 15.47 0.16 -9.44
C PRO A 63 16.72 -0.52 -8.86
N GLU A 64 17.89 -0.25 -9.42
CA GLU A 64 19.18 -0.83 -9.00
C GLU A 64 19.53 -0.42 -7.57
N LYS A 65 19.30 0.85 -7.23
CA LYS A 65 19.55 1.37 -5.88
C LYS A 65 18.57 0.80 -4.86
N ILE A 66 17.29 0.67 -5.21
CA ILE A 66 16.31 0.00 -4.34
C ILE A 66 16.71 -1.47 -4.14
N TRP A 67 17.07 -2.17 -5.21
CA TRP A 67 17.53 -3.55 -5.14
C TRP A 67 18.71 -3.72 -4.18
N ALA A 68 19.75 -2.91 -4.35
CA ALA A 68 20.94 -2.94 -3.50
C ALA A 68 20.63 -2.65 -2.03
N LEU A 69 19.79 -1.64 -1.74
CA LEU A 69 19.46 -1.23 -0.37
C LEU A 69 18.54 -2.22 0.35
N TYR A 70 17.66 -2.90 -0.38
CA TYR A 70 16.61 -3.73 0.23
C TYR A 70 16.82 -5.23 0.10
N THR A 71 17.77 -5.71 -0.71
CA THR A 71 18.13 -7.14 -0.71
C THR A 71 18.58 -7.62 0.68
N PRO A 72 19.47 -6.92 1.41
CA PRO A 72 19.83 -7.33 2.77
C PRO A 72 18.65 -7.32 3.76
N PHE A 73 17.68 -6.43 3.54
CA PHE A 73 16.44 -6.39 4.32
C PHE A 73 15.56 -7.62 4.05
N ILE A 74 15.47 -8.09 2.81
CA ILE A 74 14.77 -9.33 2.47
C ILE A 74 15.49 -10.56 3.04
N ASP A 75 16.81 -10.61 2.95
CA ASP A 75 17.60 -11.70 3.56
C ASP A 75 17.36 -11.77 5.07
N TYR A 76 17.27 -10.62 5.72
CA TYR A 76 16.90 -10.54 7.13
C TYR A 76 15.50 -11.11 7.39
N LEU A 77 14.49 -10.76 6.59
CA LEU A 77 13.13 -11.31 6.74
C LEU A 77 13.11 -12.83 6.56
N ASN A 78 13.80 -13.35 5.54
CA ASN A 78 13.94 -14.78 5.28
C ASN A 78 14.53 -15.52 6.48
N LYS A 79 15.61 -14.98 7.06
CA LYS A 79 16.29 -15.59 8.21
C LYS A 79 15.47 -15.55 9.50
N ASN A 80 14.62 -14.53 9.68
CA ASN A 80 14.00 -14.24 10.98
C ASN A 80 12.49 -14.48 11.06
N THR A 81 11.81 -14.77 9.95
CA THR A 81 10.35 -14.97 9.92
C THR A 81 9.93 -16.41 9.63
N GLY A 82 10.83 -17.26 9.14
CA GLY A 82 10.50 -18.62 8.73
C GLY A 82 9.62 -18.68 7.46
N GLN A 83 9.55 -17.59 6.70
CA GLN A 83 8.82 -17.47 5.43
C GLN A 83 9.80 -17.15 4.31
N SER A 84 9.42 -17.45 3.06
CA SER A 84 10.14 -17.01 1.87
C SER A 84 9.61 -15.66 1.42
N TRP A 85 10.49 -14.67 1.39
CA TRP A 85 10.25 -13.31 0.93
C TRP A 85 11.09 -13.03 -0.30
N GLU A 86 10.48 -12.36 -1.28
CA GLU A 86 11.15 -11.84 -2.46
C GLU A 86 10.94 -10.34 -2.60
N LEU A 87 11.96 -9.62 -3.08
CA LEU A 87 11.84 -8.21 -3.44
C LEU A 87 11.24 -8.09 -4.83
N LYS A 88 10.13 -7.37 -4.96
CA LYS A 88 9.59 -6.97 -6.27
C LYS A 88 9.56 -5.46 -6.41
N LEU A 89 10.07 -4.99 -7.55
CA LEU A 89 10.16 -3.57 -7.89
C LEU A 89 9.04 -3.20 -8.86
N TYR A 90 8.60 -1.95 -8.78
CA TYR A 90 7.51 -1.41 -9.60
C TYR A 90 7.91 -0.06 -10.17
N HIS A 91 7.35 0.30 -11.33
CA HIS A 91 7.74 1.52 -12.03
C HIS A 91 7.12 2.77 -11.41
N ASN A 92 5.94 2.66 -10.81
CA ASN A 92 5.22 3.81 -10.26
C ASN A 92 4.35 3.46 -9.05
N HIS A 93 3.90 4.50 -8.34
CA HIS A 93 3.11 4.35 -7.11
C HIS A 93 1.75 3.67 -7.35
N ASN A 94 1.11 3.91 -8.48
CA ASN A 94 -0.22 3.35 -8.75
C ASN A 94 -0.14 1.85 -8.95
N GLU A 95 0.82 1.40 -9.75
CA GLU A 95 1.08 -0.02 -9.99
C GLU A 95 1.34 -0.76 -8.67
N LEU A 96 2.23 -0.25 -7.81
CA LEU A 96 2.47 -0.88 -6.51
C LEU A 96 1.19 -0.92 -5.64
N ILE A 97 0.42 0.17 -5.60
CA ILE A 97 -0.83 0.22 -4.81
C ILE A 97 -1.82 -0.82 -5.35
N ASP A 98 -1.94 -0.97 -6.66
CA ASP A 98 -2.84 -1.94 -7.29
C ASP A 98 -2.43 -3.37 -6.97
N GLU A 99 -1.14 -3.67 -7.02
CA GLU A 99 -0.58 -4.98 -6.71
C GLU A 99 -0.72 -5.35 -5.23
N LEU A 100 -0.51 -4.38 -4.34
CA LEU A 100 -0.79 -4.53 -2.90
C LEU A 100 -2.28 -4.80 -2.67
N CYS A 101 -3.15 -4.02 -3.30
CA CYS A 101 -4.60 -4.22 -3.17
C CYS A 101 -5.08 -5.53 -3.76
N ASN A 102 -4.43 -6.04 -4.81
CA ASN A 102 -4.75 -7.32 -5.43
C ASN A 102 -4.12 -8.52 -4.70
N GLY A 103 -3.33 -8.29 -3.64
CA GLY A 103 -2.68 -9.35 -2.88
C GLY A 103 -1.46 -9.98 -3.55
N ARG A 104 -1.00 -9.41 -4.67
CA ARG A 104 0.25 -9.82 -5.35
C ARG A 104 1.49 -9.23 -4.68
N VAL A 105 1.33 -8.16 -3.91
CA VAL A 105 2.31 -7.71 -2.93
C VAL A 105 1.75 -7.99 -1.56
N SER A 106 2.52 -8.71 -0.74
CA SER A 106 2.15 -9.15 0.59
C SER A 106 2.34 -8.02 1.62
N ALA A 107 3.48 -7.32 1.52
CA ALA A 107 3.80 -6.17 2.34
C ALA A 107 4.60 -5.12 1.55
N ALA A 108 4.46 -3.85 1.93
CA ALA A 108 5.16 -2.77 1.25
C ALA A 108 5.61 -1.67 2.21
N LEU A 109 6.78 -1.08 1.93
CA LEU A 109 7.23 0.15 2.58
C LEU A 109 6.73 1.36 1.78
N MET A 110 5.89 2.19 2.40
CA MET A 110 5.22 3.32 1.74
C MET A 110 5.35 4.62 2.52
N GLY A 111 5.40 5.73 1.78
CA GLY A 111 5.21 7.07 2.37
C GLY A 111 3.74 7.34 2.70
N PRO A 112 3.44 8.38 3.51
CA PRO A 112 2.09 8.62 4.05
C PRO A 112 0.98 8.75 3.02
N VAL A 113 1.15 9.56 1.97
CA VAL A 113 0.13 9.74 0.93
C VAL A 113 -0.10 8.46 0.11
N PRO A 114 0.93 7.79 -0.46
CA PRO A 114 0.72 6.50 -1.11
C PRO A 114 0.03 5.47 -0.21
N LEU A 115 0.40 5.41 1.07
CA LEU A 115 -0.26 4.53 2.04
C LEU A 115 -1.73 4.92 2.28
N GLY A 116 -2.02 6.20 2.48
CA GLY A 116 -3.41 6.68 2.63
C GLY A 116 -4.26 6.36 1.40
N ARG A 117 -3.67 6.43 0.20
CA ARG A 117 -4.33 6.00 -1.05
C ARG A 117 -4.60 4.49 -1.06
N ALA A 118 -3.64 3.66 -0.66
CA ALA A 118 -3.81 2.22 -0.55
C ALA A 118 -4.88 1.84 0.49
N ASN A 119 -4.86 2.52 1.64
CA ASN A 119 -5.86 2.35 2.70
C ASN A 119 -7.27 2.68 2.18
N ASN A 120 -7.45 3.84 1.54
CA ASN A 120 -8.74 4.20 0.95
C ASN A 120 -9.18 3.25 -0.16
N LYS A 121 -8.23 2.68 -0.92
CA LYS A 121 -8.55 1.81 -2.06
C LYS A 121 -8.95 0.39 -1.65
N CYS A 122 -8.28 -0.19 -0.66
CA CYS A 122 -8.49 -1.60 -0.32
C CYS A 122 -8.35 -1.93 1.17
N GLY A 123 -8.19 -0.95 2.05
CA GLY A 123 -8.03 -1.18 3.49
C GLY A 123 -6.63 -1.65 3.89
N ALA A 124 -5.59 -1.42 3.07
CA ALA A 124 -4.21 -1.67 3.48
C ALA A 124 -3.86 -0.85 4.74
N THR A 125 -3.40 -1.50 5.80
CA THR A 125 -3.13 -0.85 7.09
C THR A 125 -1.63 -0.74 7.37
N PRO A 126 -1.15 0.36 7.98
CA PRO A 126 0.20 0.41 8.55
C PRO A 126 0.36 -0.66 9.65
N MET A 127 1.57 -1.19 9.77
CA MET A 127 1.98 -2.16 10.78
C MET A 127 3.09 -1.61 11.66
N LEU A 128 4.10 -1.01 11.04
CA LEU A 128 5.25 -0.41 11.70
C LEU A 128 5.61 0.90 11.03
N ALA A 129 5.92 1.93 11.81
CA ALA A 129 6.48 3.17 11.31
C ALA A 129 8.01 3.12 11.39
N ALA A 130 8.69 3.59 10.35
CA ALA A 130 10.13 3.77 10.37
C ALA A 130 10.49 4.93 11.31
N LEU A 131 11.54 4.75 12.10
CA LEU A 131 12.09 5.82 12.93
C LEU A 131 13.05 6.68 12.09
N GLY A 132 13.07 7.98 12.37
CA GLY A 132 14.11 8.90 11.93
C GLY A 132 15.37 8.75 12.79
N ASP A 133 16.40 9.50 12.42
CA ASP A 133 17.70 9.49 13.11
C ASP A 133 17.60 9.96 14.57
N ASP A 134 16.56 10.73 14.90
CA ASP A 134 16.21 11.18 16.25
C ASP A 134 15.38 10.17 17.05
N GLY A 135 15.15 8.97 16.50
CA GLY A 135 14.34 7.93 17.12
C GLY A 135 12.83 8.17 17.05
N THR A 136 12.36 9.23 16.36
CA THR A 136 10.93 9.53 16.24
C THR A 136 10.34 8.99 14.94
N PRO A 137 9.05 8.59 14.91
CA PRO A 137 8.41 8.11 13.69
C PRO A 137 7.95 9.27 12.78
N SER A 138 8.74 10.35 12.70
CA SER A 138 8.35 11.59 12.01
C SER A 138 9.45 12.15 11.10
N TYR A 139 9.06 13.03 10.17
CA TYR A 139 9.99 13.82 9.35
C TYR A 139 9.33 15.10 8.84
N HIS A 140 10.12 15.97 8.23
CA HIS A 140 9.63 17.19 7.57
C HIS A 140 9.80 17.16 6.05
N SER A 141 8.83 17.73 5.33
CA SER A 141 8.98 18.12 3.93
C SER A 141 9.58 19.52 3.87
N VAL A 142 10.50 19.75 2.93
CA VAL A 142 11.15 21.04 2.72
C VAL A 142 11.09 21.46 1.26
N ILE A 143 11.02 22.76 1.02
CA ILE A 143 11.25 23.36 -0.30
C ILE A 143 12.66 23.94 -0.30
N LEU A 144 13.55 23.38 -1.12
CA LEU A 144 14.94 23.80 -1.25
C LEU A 144 15.15 24.64 -2.50
N THR A 145 16.13 25.53 -2.48
CA THR A 145 16.67 26.25 -3.65
C THR A 145 18.19 26.27 -3.59
N ASN A 146 18.87 26.16 -4.74
CA ASN A 146 20.29 26.50 -4.87
C ASN A 146 20.50 27.92 -5.43
N THR A 147 19.41 28.61 -5.81
CA THR A 147 19.46 29.91 -6.48
C THR A 147 19.53 31.03 -5.43
N THR A 148 20.66 31.75 -5.39
CA THR A 148 20.92 32.82 -4.40
C THR A 148 19.89 33.95 -4.43
N SER A 149 19.39 34.30 -5.61
CA SER A 149 18.38 35.36 -5.78
C SER A 149 16.98 34.96 -5.29
N VAL A 150 16.71 33.65 -5.13
CA VAL A 150 15.46 33.11 -4.61
C VAL A 150 15.55 32.99 -3.09
N THR A 151 15.00 33.97 -2.40
CA THR A 151 15.04 34.06 -0.93
C THR A 151 13.69 33.80 -0.26
N THR A 152 12.60 33.76 -1.02
CA THR A 152 11.24 33.57 -0.50
C THR A 152 10.42 32.70 -1.46
N LEU A 153 9.36 32.06 -0.96
CA LEU A 153 8.44 31.28 -1.80
C LEU A 153 7.84 32.11 -2.94
N ARG A 154 7.50 33.38 -2.70
CA ARG A 154 6.91 34.27 -3.72
C ARG A 154 7.78 34.40 -4.98
N LYS A 155 9.11 34.34 -4.82
CA LYS A 155 10.06 34.40 -5.93
C LYS A 155 10.06 33.13 -6.81
N LEU A 156 9.31 32.10 -6.45
CA LEU A 156 9.16 30.89 -7.26
C LEU A 156 8.15 31.05 -8.42
N LYS A 157 7.34 32.11 -8.43
CA LYS A 157 6.40 32.37 -9.53
C LYS A 157 7.10 32.42 -10.88
N GLY A 158 6.58 31.70 -11.86
CA GLY A 158 7.12 31.56 -13.22
C GLY A 158 8.35 30.66 -13.33
N LYS A 159 8.89 30.11 -12.22
CA LYS A 159 10.10 29.28 -12.23
C LYS A 159 9.77 27.79 -12.33
N LYS A 160 10.76 27.01 -12.78
CA LYS A 160 10.74 25.55 -12.76
C LYS A 160 10.91 25.03 -11.34
N ILE A 161 9.99 24.18 -10.89
CA ILE A 161 10.01 23.59 -9.55
C ILE A 161 9.96 22.07 -9.67
N GLY A 162 10.96 21.39 -9.10
CA GLY A 162 11.08 19.93 -9.11
C GLY A 162 10.17 19.26 -8.09
N PHE A 163 9.43 18.26 -8.54
CA PHE A 163 8.57 17.41 -7.73
C PHE A 163 8.75 15.93 -8.08
N PHE A 164 8.36 15.04 -7.17
CA PHE A 164 8.20 13.61 -7.47
C PHE A 164 6.72 13.21 -7.37
N LYS A 165 6.12 12.85 -8.51
CA LYS A 165 4.68 12.64 -8.63
C LYS A 165 4.17 11.64 -7.59
N GLY A 166 3.08 12.01 -6.90
CA GLY A 166 2.47 11.18 -5.84
C GLY A 166 3.21 11.16 -4.50
N SER A 167 4.44 11.70 -4.42
CA SER A 167 5.20 11.74 -3.16
C SER A 167 4.59 12.68 -2.12
N THR A 168 4.59 12.24 -0.86
CA THR A 168 4.19 13.08 0.28
C THR A 168 5.14 14.27 0.41
N ALA A 169 6.43 13.99 0.59
CA ALA A 169 7.46 14.97 0.92
C ALA A 169 7.92 15.81 -0.29
N ALA A 170 7.76 15.27 -1.49
CA ALA A 170 8.31 15.85 -2.71
C ALA A 170 7.24 16.27 -3.74
N HIS A 171 5.96 16.22 -3.38
CA HIS A 171 4.89 16.73 -4.24
C HIS A 171 3.72 17.29 -3.44
N ILE A 172 3.01 16.45 -2.68
CA ILE A 172 1.73 16.84 -2.07
C ILE A 172 1.92 17.93 -0.99
N VAL A 173 2.87 17.74 -0.08
CA VAL A 173 3.14 18.72 0.97
C VAL A 173 3.79 20.00 0.41
N PRO A 174 4.80 19.94 -0.47
CA PRO A 174 5.32 21.12 -1.16
C PRO A 174 4.25 21.92 -1.92
N ALA A 175 3.37 21.24 -2.67
CA ALA A 175 2.27 21.89 -3.39
C ALA A 175 1.28 22.57 -2.43
N LYS A 176 1.00 21.94 -1.28
CA LYS A 176 0.19 22.55 -0.21
C LYS A 176 0.87 23.80 0.37
N ILE A 177 2.16 23.74 0.69
CA ILE A 177 2.93 24.89 1.21
C ILE A 177 2.86 26.07 0.23
N LEU A 178 3.04 25.79 -1.07
CA LEU A 178 2.93 26.82 -2.11
C LEU A 178 1.52 27.41 -2.18
N LYS A 179 0.49 26.55 -2.18
CA LYS A 179 -0.92 26.97 -2.21
C LYS A 179 -1.27 27.85 -1.01
N ASP A 180 -0.91 27.43 0.19
CA ASP A 180 -1.14 28.17 1.44
C ASP A 180 -0.40 29.51 1.44
N SER A 181 0.68 29.63 0.65
CA SER A 181 1.43 30.87 0.43
C SER A 181 0.91 31.72 -0.75
N GLY A 182 -0.26 31.39 -1.31
CA GLY A 182 -0.86 32.11 -2.43
C GLY A 182 -0.19 31.84 -3.79
N ILE A 183 0.47 30.69 -3.95
CA ILE A 183 1.15 30.27 -5.19
C ILE A 183 0.46 28.99 -5.69
N SER A 184 -0.36 29.13 -6.73
CA SER A 184 -0.97 27.98 -7.40
C SER A 184 0.05 27.22 -8.25
N MET A 185 -0.26 25.97 -8.58
CA MET A 185 0.54 25.19 -9.53
C MET A 185 0.61 25.83 -10.92
N SER A 186 -0.42 26.60 -11.33
CA SER A 186 -0.41 27.37 -12.58
C SER A 186 0.48 28.61 -12.54
N ALA A 187 0.87 29.08 -11.35
CA ALA A 187 1.77 30.22 -11.19
C ALA A 187 3.25 29.80 -11.28
N ILE A 188 3.56 28.52 -11.49
CA ILE A 188 4.91 27.96 -11.58
C ILE A 188 4.99 27.01 -12.78
N GLN A 189 6.19 26.50 -13.08
CA GLN A 189 6.41 25.43 -14.04
C GLN A 189 6.75 24.13 -13.30
N PRO A 190 5.78 23.25 -13.00
CA PRO A 190 6.06 22.01 -12.28
C PRO A 190 6.82 21.02 -13.18
N ILE A 191 7.96 20.53 -12.70
CA ILE A 191 8.76 19.49 -13.35
C ILE A 191 8.66 18.23 -12.49
N PHE A 192 8.09 17.17 -13.04
CA PHE A 192 7.99 15.88 -12.37
C PHE A 192 9.18 15.01 -12.76
N LEU A 193 10.02 14.70 -11.78
CA LEU A 193 11.24 13.93 -11.94
C LEU A 193 11.04 12.51 -11.41
N GLU A 194 11.87 11.58 -11.83
CA GLU A 194 11.64 10.14 -11.73
C GLU A 194 12.14 9.54 -10.41
N SER A 195 13.05 10.23 -9.71
CA SER A 195 13.63 9.76 -8.46
C SER A 195 14.10 10.90 -7.56
N GLN A 196 14.35 10.61 -6.30
CA GLN A 196 14.95 11.55 -5.35
C GLN A 196 16.33 12.03 -5.80
N ASP A 197 17.16 11.13 -6.36
CA ASP A 197 18.49 11.47 -6.86
C ASP A 197 18.39 12.43 -8.07
N ARG A 198 17.40 12.19 -8.94
CA ARG A 198 17.13 13.06 -10.08
C ARG A 198 16.63 14.43 -9.64
N ILE A 199 15.77 14.51 -8.62
CA ILE A 199 15.36 15.79 -8.01
C ILE A 199 16.58 16.58 -7.52
N MET A 200 17.44 15.93 -6.73
CA MET A 200 18.61 16.60 -6.19
C MET A 200 19.58 17.02 -7.29
N SER A 201 19.82 16.18 -8.30
CA SER A 201 20.64 16.52 -9.45
C SER A 201 20.10 17.72 -10.23
N ALA A 202 18.79 17.75 -10.55
CA ALA A 202 18.14 18.86 -11.23
C ALA A 202 18.22 20.17 -10.44
N LEU A 203 18.08 20.07 -9.10
CA LEU A 203 18.22 21.22 -8.22
C LEU A 203 19.65 21.74 -8.24
N LEU A 204 20.64 20.86 -8.05
CA LEU A 204 22.05 21.24 -7.96
C LEU A 204 22.59 21.82 -9.28
N SER A 205 22.16 21.28 -10.42
CA SER A 205 22.54 21.78 -11.75
C SER A 205 21.84 23.08 -12.15
N GLY A 206 20.81 23.51 -11.40
CA GLY A 206 20.00 24.69 -11.72
C GLY A 206 18.96 24.44 -12.82
N GLU A 207 18.72 23.20 -13.21
CA GLU A 207 17.63 22.83 -14.13
C GLU A 207 16.26 23.20 -13.54
N VAL A 208 16.10 23.06 -12.23
CA VAL A 208 14.96 23.57 -11.46
C VAL A 208 15.44 24.62 -10.45
N ALA A 209 14.66 25.68 -10.27
CA ALA A 209 14.99 26.76 -9.36
C ALA A 209 14.73 26.39 -7.88
N ALA A 210 13.84 25.44 -7.64
CA ALA A 210 13.58 24.88 -6.33
C ALA A 210 13.05 23.45 -6.45
N ALA A 211 13.09 22.69 -5.35
CA ALA A 211 12.51 21.36 -5.31
C ALA A 211 11.94 21.01 -3.94
N GLY A 212 10.85 20.23 -3.93
CA GLY A 212 10.31 19.63 -2.72
C GLY A 212 11.03 18.32 -2.39
N VAL A 213 11.51 18.14 -1.17
CA VAL A 213 12.16 16.90 -0.72
C VAL A 213 11.90 16.59 0.76
N LYS A 214 12.28 15.39 1.22
CA LYS A 214 12.36 15.06 2.65
C LYS A 214 13.56 15.78 3.28
N GLU A 215 13.40 16.33 4.48
CA GLU A 215 14.45 17.06 5.20
C GLU A 215 15.72 16.21 5.42
N THR A 216 15.57 14.92 5.74
CA THR A 216 16.74 14.04 5.90
C THR A 216 17.51 13.85 4.61
N LEU A 217 16.86 13.90 3.44
CA LEU A 217 17.56 13.94 2.16
C LEU A 217 18.29 15.28 1.99
N ALA A 218 17.66 16.41 2.35
CA ALA A 218 18.31 17.72 2.31
C ALA A 218 19.60 17.76 3.16
N LYS A 219 19.57 17.17 4.36
CA LYS A 219 20.72 17.10 5.29
C LYS A 219 21.94 16.39 4.69
N ARG A 220 21.74 15.40 3.80
CA ARG A 220 22.83 14.72 3.07
C ARG A 220 23.59 15.62 2.10
N PHE A 221 23.01 16.75 1.73
CA PHE A 221 23.61 17.76 0.85
C PHE A 221 23.97 19.05 1.59
N SER A 222 24.20 18.98 2.91
CA SER A 222 24.53 20.14 3.76
C SER A 222 25.80 20.88 3.35
N GLN A 223 26.74 20.21 2.68
CA GLN A 223 27.95 20.81 2.12
C GLN A 223 27.70 21.63 0.84
N GLN A 224 26.51 21.48 0.23
CA GLN A 224 26.10 22.24 -0.95
C GLN A 224 25.48 23.57 -0.53
N LYS A 225 25.58 24.59 -1.39
CA LYS A 225 24.96 25.91 -1.17
C LYS A 225 23.45 25.87 -1.41
N LEU A 226 22.73 25.18 -0.53
CA LEU A 226 21.27 25.06 -0.55
C LEU A 226 20.63 25.95 0.53
N ARG A 227 19.50 26.55 0.18
CA ARG A 227 18.65 27.31 1.10
C ARG A 227 17.30 26.60 1.24
N VAL A 228 16.87 26.43 2.48
CA VAL A 228 15.50 26.02 2.81
C VAL A 228 14.58 27.24 2.72
N LEU A 229 13.58 27.20 1.85
CA LEU A 229 12.57 28.26 1.71
C LEU A 229 11.36 28.06 2.62
N ALA A 230 11.07 26.80 2.95
CA ALA A 230 9.97 26.41 3.83
C ALA A 230 10.20 25.00 4.39
N ILE A 231 9.65 24.75 5.57
CA ILE A 231 9.62 23.45 6.26
C ILE A 231 8.16 23.18 6.65
N SER A 232 7.68 21.95 6.47
CA SER A 232 6.34 21.55 6.90
C SER A 232 6.26 21.34 8.42
N ALA A 233 5.03 21.24 8.95
CA ALA A 233 4.81 20.56 10.24
C ALA A 233 5.34 19.10 10.19
N PRO A 234 5.60 18.45 11.34
CA PRO A 234 5.98 17.04 11.38
C PRO A 234 4.96 16.16 10.65
N LEU A 235 5.45 15.24 9.83
CA LEU A 235 4.67 14.26 9.09
C LEU A 235 4.99 12.87 9.64
N PRO A 236 4.03 11.93 9.66
CA PRO A 236 4.34 10.53 9.91
C PRO A 236 5.40 10.04 8.91
N ASN A 237 6.36 9.24 9.36
CA ASN A 237 7.38 8.67 8.51
C ASN A 237 6.84 7.51 7.66
N PHE A 238 7.71 6.95 6.83
CA PHE A 238 7.36 5.79 6.02
C PHE A 238 6.90 4.68 6.94
N ALA A 239 5.88 3.94 6.49
CA ALA A 239 5.36 2.82 7.23
C ALA A 239 5.42 1.56 6.39
N LEU A 240 5.76 0.47 7.04
CA LEU A 240 5.49 -0.85 6.55
C LEU A 240 3.99 -1.09 6.63
N CYS A 241 3.37 -1.48 5.52
CA CYS A 241 1.97 -1.83 5.43
C CYS A 241 1.81 -3.23 4.86
N ALA A 242 0.67 -3.85 5.14
CA ALA A 242 0.32 -5.17 4.61
C ALA A 242 -0.87 -5.08 3.66
N SER A 243 -0.88 -5.99 2.68
CA SER A 243 -2.09 -6.30 1.95
C SER A 243 -3.18 -6.78 2.94
N PRO A 244 -4.45 -6.46 2.69
CA PRO A 244 -5.58 -7.04 3.42
C PRO A 244 -5.56 -8.58 3.41
N SER A 245 -5.02 -9.19 2.36
CA SER A 245 -4.92 -10.65 2.23
C SER A 245 -3.77 -11.29 3.01
N LEU A 246 -2.84 -10.51 3.59
CA LEU A 246 -1.72 -11.07 4.35
C LEU A 246 -2.23 -11.77 5.63
N PRO A 247 -1.98 -13.09 5.81
CA PRO A 247 -2.42 -13.81 7.01
C PRO A 247 -1.92 -13.15 8.29
N ALA A 248 -2.78 -13.08 9.31
CA ALA A 248 -2.48 -12.42 10.58
C ALA A 248 -1.23 -13.01 11.27
N ALA A 249 -1.04 -14.33 11.19
CA ALA A 249 0.15 -14.99 11.74
C ALA A 249 1.45 -14.48 11.08
N VAL A 250 1.49 -14.40 9.75
CA VAL A 250 2.67 -13.90 9.00
C VAL A 250 2.90 -12.43 9.29
N ARG A 251 1.82 -11.65 9.41
CA ARG A 251 1.87 -10.25 9.85
C ARG A 251 2.61 -10.10 11.19
N GLN A 252 2.23 -10.90 12.18
CA GLN A 252 2.82 -10.85 13.51
C GLN A 252 4.26 -11.37 13.55
N GLN A 253 4.60 -12.38 12.74
CA GLN A 253 5.99 -12.83 12.58
C GLN A 253 6.87 -11.71 12.03
N MET A 254 6.40 -11.01 11.00
CA MET A 254 7.11 -9.88 10.41
C MET A 254 7.31 -8.73 11.40
N ILE A 255 6.25 -8.35 12.13
CA ILE A 255 6.33 -7.31 13.18
C ILE A 255 7.35 -7.70 14.25
N SER A 256 7.26 -8.93 14.75
CA SER A 256 8.14 -9.43 15.80
C SER A 256 9.61 -9.44 15.38
N ALA A 257 9.89 -9.83 14.13
CA ALA A 257 11.24 -9.77 13.58
C ALA A 257 11.74 -8.32 13.50
N LEU A 258 10.95 -7.43 12.90
CA LEU A 258 11.39 -6.07 12.58
C LEU A 258 11.56 -5.15 13.78
N ILE A 259 10.84 -5.37 14.89
CA ILE A 259 11.09 -4.60 16.13
C ILE A 259 12.48 -4.91 16.71
N ARG A 260 13.06 -6.06 16.38
CA ARG A 260 14.43 -6.45 16.78
C ARG A 260 15.48 -6.12 15.71
N LEU A 261 15.08 -5.57 14.56
CA LEU A 261 16.00 -5.21 13.50
C LEU A 261 16.91 -4.07 13.99
N LYS A 262 18.21 -4.30 13.94
CA LYS A 262 19.21 -3.25 14.09
C LYS A 262 19.57 -2.73 12.71
N PRO A 263 19.55 -1.40 12.47
CA PRO A 263 20.05 -0.83 11.24
C PRO A 263 21.48 -1.33 10.97
N LEU A 264 21.84 -1.50 9.70
CA LEU A 264 23.24 -1.70 9.34
C LEU A 264 24.01 -0.46 9.84
N ALA A 265 25.11 -0.68 10.55
CA ALA A 265 26.02 0.40 10.90
C ALA A 265 26.67 0.89 9.59
N ASP A 266 26.69 2.21 9.40
CA ASP A 266 27.46 2.86 8.34
C ASP A 266 28.97 2.67 8.58
#